data_AF-A0A060CQI1-F1
#
_entry.id   AF-A0A060CQI1-F1
#
_cell.length_a   1.000
_cell.length_b   1.000
_cell.length_c   1.000
_cell.angle_alpha   90.00
_cell.angle_beta   90.00
_cell.angle_gamma   90.00
#
_symmetry.space_group_name_H-M   'P 1'
#
loop_
_entity.id
_entity.type
_entity.pdbx_description
1 polymer ?
#
loop_
_entity_poly.entity_id
_entity_poly.type
_entity_poly.pdbx_seq_one_letter_code
_entity_poly.pdbx_strand_id
1 'polypeptide(L)'
;MLSNGAPIEMPWLDRVKGVLECYLGGEAFGGAAADLLFGDANPGGRLAETFPKRLCDNPSWLNFPGHAGKVEYREGLFVGYRYYDKKCLKPLFPFGYGLSYTDFAFTGMTADKTELSDTDTLTVRVTVKNV
;
A
#
# COMPACT_ATOMS: atom_id res chain seq x y z
N MET A 1 -14.93 -3.29 -8.47
CA MET A 1 -13.90 -2.39 -9.03
C MET A 1 -14.08 -1.03 -8.39
N LEU A 2 -12.99 -0.35 -8.05
CA LEU A 2 -13.00 0.94 -7.35
C LEU A 2 -12.34 2.01 -8.21
N SER A 3 -12.86 3.23 -8.10
CA SER A 3 -12.34 4.43 -8.74
C SER A 3 -12.35 5.58 -7.75
N ASN A 4 -11.22 5.83 -7.11
CA ASN A 4 -11.04 6.80 -6.02
C ASN A 4 -9.63 7.38 -6.08
N GLY A 5 -9.45 8.58 -5.53
CA GLY A 5 -8.12 9.23 -5.49
C GLY A 5 -7.30 8.92 -4.23
N ALA A 6 -7.92 8.30 -3.23
CA ALA A 6 -7.37 8.07 -1.90
C ALA A 6 -8.10 6.87 -1.24
N PRO A 7 -7.65 6.41 -0.06
CA PRO A 7 -8.27 5.31 0.63
C PRO A 7 -9.73 5.59 0.98
N ILE A 8 -10.59 4.60 0.78
CA ILE A 8 -12.00 4.65 1.16
C ILE A 8 -12.28 3.64 2.26
N GLU A 9 -13.27 3.93 3.10
CA GLU A 9 -13.79 2.93 4.02
C GLU A 9 -14.58 1.85 3.25
N MET A 10 -14.35 0.59 3.58
CA MET A 10 -15.01 -0.56 2.92
C MET A 10 -15.82 -1.40 3.93
N PRO A 11 -16.89 -0.87 4.54
CA PRO A 11 -17.75 -1.63 5.46
C PRO A 11 -18.52 -2.77 4.75
N TRP A 12 -18.39 -2.87 3.43
CA TRP A 12 -18.99 -3.89 2.58
C TRP A 12 -17.99 -4.96 2.11
N LEU A 13 -16.73 -4.90 2.55
CA LEU A 13 -15.65 -5.75 2.04
C LEU A 13 -15.93 -7.25 2.22
N ASP A 14 -16.62 -7.62 3.31
CA ASP A 14 -17.03 -9.00 3.62
C ASP A 14 -18.16 -9.52 2.74
N ARG A 15 -18.86 -8.63 2.01
CA ARG A 15 -19.97 -8.96 1.11
C ARG A 15 -19.54 -9.16 -0.35
N VAL A 16 -18.26 -9.00 -0.67
CA VAL A 16 -17.73 -9.17 -2.03
C VAL A 16 -16.66 -10.26 -2.09
N LYS A 17 -16.49 -10.88 -3.27
CA LYS A 17 -15.50 -11.93 -3.48
C LYS A 17 -14.14 -11.40 -3.94
N GLY A 18 -14.10 -10.17 -4.45
CA GLY A 18 -12.88 -9.54 -4.93
C GLY A 18 -13.06 -8.04 -5.05
N VAL A 19 -11.95 -7.33 -4.87
CA VAL A 19 -11.85 -5.88 -5.05
C VAL A 19 -10.67 -5.62 -5.97
N LEU A 20 -10.91 -4.82 -7.01
CA LEU A 20 -9.88 -4.28 -7.89
C LEU A 20 -9.83 -2.78 -7.66
N GLU A 21 -8.75 -2.29 -7.08
CA GLU A 21 -8.45 -0.87 -6.86
C GLU A 21 -7.78 -0.31 -8.11
N CYS A 22 -8.47 0.56 -8.84
CA CYS A 22 -7.98 1.10 -10.11
C CYS A 22 -7.62 2.58 -10.04
N TYR A 23 -7.81 3.22 -8.88
CA TYR A 23 -7.61 4.65 -8.69
C TYR A 23 -8.30 5.49 -9.78
N LEU A 24 -7.60 6.50 -10.29
CA LEU A 24 -8.03 7.35 -11.40
C LEU A 24 -7.26 6.95 -12.67
N GLY A 25 -7.72 5.90 -13.35
CA GLY A 25 -7.01 5.22 -14.45
C GLY A 25 -6.89 5.96 -15.79
N GLY A 26 -7.25 7.25 -15.86
CA GLY A 26 -7.18 8.04 -17.09
C GLY A 26 -8.15 7.59 -18.19
N GLU A 27 -7.95 8.09 -19.41
CA GLU A 27 -8.86 7.86 -20.56
C GLU A 27 -8.88 6.40 -21.05
N ALA A 28 -7.79 5.66 -20.86
CA ALA A 28 -7.69 4.24 -21.25
C ALA A 28 -8.20 3.27 -20.17
N PHE A 29 -8.76 3.77 -19.07
CA PHE A 29 -9.17 3.00 -17.90
C PHE A 29 -10.06 1.79 -18.25
N GLY A 30 -11.05 1.97 -19.12
CA GLY A 30 -12.01 0.91 -19.46
C GLY A 30 -11.35 -0.33 -20.07
N GLY A 31 -10.40 -0.12 -20.98
CA GLY A 31 -9.64 -1.22 -21.60
C GLY A 31 -8.73 -1.92 -20.60
N ALA A 32 -7.93 -1.14 -19.86
CA ALA A 32 -7.02 -1.70 -18.84
C ALA A 32 -7.77 -2.49 -17.75
N ALA A 33 -8.95 -2.03 -17.35
CA ALA A 33 -9.80 -2.74 -16.39
C ALA A 33 -10.34 -4.06 -16.97
N ALA A 34 -10.75 -4.07 -18.24
CA ALA A 34 -11.20 -5.29 -18.91
C ALA A 34 -10.06 -6.32 -19.00
N ASP A 35 -8.87 -5.91 -19.44
CA ASP A 35 -7.72 -6.80 -19.56
C ASP A 35 -7.38 -7.48 -18.22
N LEU A 36 -7.46 -6.73 -17.11
CA LEU A 36 -7.28 -7.29 -15.77
C LEU A 36 -8.43 -8.23 -15.40
N LEU A 37 -9.68 -7.82 -15.55
CA LEU A 37 -10.85 -8.62 -15.13
C LEU A 37 -10.93 -9.98 -15.86
N PHE A 38 -10.52 -10.03 -17.12
CA PHE A 38 -10.51 -11.26 -17.92
C PHE A 38 -9.19 -12.03 -17.87
N GLY A 39 -8.15 -11.46 -17.25
CA GLY A 39 -6.85 -12.11 -17.11
C GLY A 39 -5.97 -12.01 -18.36
N ASP A 40 -6.34 -11.17 -19.34
CA ASP A 40 -5.47 -10.81 -20.47
C ASP A 40 -4.23 -10.04 -19.98
N ALA A 41 -4.33 -9.39 -18.82
CA ALA A 41 -3.24 -8.87 -18.02
C ALA A 41 -3.30 -9.36 -16.57
N ASN A 42 -2.14 -9.55 -15.93
CA ASN A 42 -2.05 -9.93 -14.52
C ASN A 42 -1.86 -8.67 -13.63
N PRO A 43 -2.66 -8.46 -12.57
CA PRO A 43 -2.45 -7.34 -11.67
C PRO A 43 -1.08 -7.42 -10.97
N GLY A 44 -0.26 -6.39 -11.19
CA GLY A 44 1.06 -6.22 -10.57
C GLY A 44 1.18 -4.99 -9.65
N GLY A 45 0.10 -4.24 -9.46
CA GLY A 45 0.09 -3.03 -8.63
C GLY A 45 0.37 -3.31 -7.16
N ARG A 46 0.98 -2.34 -6.47
CA ARG A 46 1.24 -2.34 -5.02
C ARG A 46 0.83 -1.00 -4.44
N LEU A 47 0.11 -1.00 -3.31
CA LEU A 47 -0.40 0.22 -2.69
C LEU A 47 0.74 1.18 -2.31
N ALA A 48 0.67 2.42 -2.80
CA ALA A 48 1.60 3.49 -2.45
C ALA A 48 1.26 4.17 -1.10
N GLU A 49 0.14 3.77 -0.49
CA GLU A 49 -0.37 4.31 0.77
C GLU A 49 -1.05 3.22 1.61
N THR A 50 -1.23 3.48 2.90
CA THR A 50 -1.93 2.54 3.80
C THR A 50 -3.41 2.84 3.80
N PHE A 51 -4.25 1.82 3.60
CA PHE A 51 -5.70 1.96 3.74
C PHE A 51 -6.07 1.75 5.21
N PRO A 52 -6.52 2.80 5.94
CA PRO A 52 -6.95 2.65 7.32
C PRO A 52 -8.20 1.75 7.42
N LYS A 53 -8.40 1.10 8.58
CA LYS A 53 -9.70 0.46 8.87
C LYS A 53 -10.79 1.47 9.15
N ARG A 54 -10.44 2.56 9.83
CA ARG A 54 -11.31 3.68 10.16
C ARG A 54 -10.54 4.96 9.96
N LEU A 55 -11.20 6.03 9.52
CA LEU A 55 -10.54 7.32 9.34
C LEU A 55 -9.78 7.79 10.60
N CYS A 56 -10.29 7.50 11.80
CA CYS A 56 -9.68 7.86 13.08
C CYS A 56 -8.39 7.08 13.44
N ASP A 57 -8.06 6.03 12.69
CA ASP A 57 -6.81 5.29 12.84
C ASP A 57 -5.64 6.00 12.11
N ASN A 58 -5.91 7.06 11.34
CA ASN A 58 -4.89 7.82 10.64
C ASN A 58 -4.04 8.65 11.64
N PRO A 59 -2.69 8.66 11.52
CA PRO A 59 -1.81 9.44 12.39
C PRO A 59 -2.18 10.93 12.52
N SER A 60 -2.71 11.54 11.48
CA SER A 60 -3.06 12.97 11.47
C SER A 60 -4.48 13.28 11.95
N TRP A 61 -5.28 12.26 12.30
CA TRP A 61 -6.71 12.41 12.63
C TRP A 61 -7.02 13.55 13.60
N LEU A 62 -6.24 13.68 14.68
CA LEU A 62 -6.47 14.70 15.71
C LEU A 62 -5.95 16.10 15.33
N ASN A 63 -5.07 16.20 14.33
CA ASN A 63 -4.34 17.43 14.02
C ASN A 63 -4.72 18.03 12.66
N PHE A 64 -5.43 17.29 11.81
CA PHE A 64 -5.97 17.76 10.53
C PHE A 64 -7.48 18.08 10.67
N PRO A 65 -7.99 19.19 10.11
CA PRO A 65 -7.34 20.20 9.28
C PRO A 65 -6.67 21.33 10.10
N GLY A 66 -6.39 21.10 11.38
CA GLY A 66 -5.79 22.07 12.28
C GLY A 66 -6.80 22.98 12.98
N HIS A 67 -6.29 24.03 13.62
CA HIS A 67 -7.08 25.01 14.34
C HIS A 67 -6.52 26.43 14.13
N ALA A 68 -7.39 27.43 14.04
CA ALA A 68 -7.03 28.84 13.87
C ALA A 68 -6.01 29.10 12.72
N GLY A 69 -6.17 28.39 11.59
CA GLY A 69 -5.30 28.54 10.42
C GLY A 69 -3.92 27.88 10.55
N LYS A 70 -3.69 27.06 11.58
CA LYS A 70 -2.42 26.34 11.80
C LYS A 70 -2.67 24.83 11.88
N VAL A 71 -1.84 24.05 11.17
CA VAL A 71 -1.77 22.58 11.25
C VAL A 71 -0.43 22.19 11.86
N GLU A 72 -0.44 21.35 12.89
CA GLU A 72 0.78 20.83 13.52
C GLU A 72 0.96 19.35 13.14
N TYR A 73 2.11 19.03 12.54
CA TYR A 73 2.48 17.67 12.14
C TYR A 73 2.98 16.87 13.35
N ARG A 74 2.09 16.58 14.30
CA ARG A 74 2.44 15.94 15.58
C ARG A 74 2.76 14.45 15.46
N GLU A 75 2.40 13.83 14.35
CA GLU A 75 2.81 12.48 14.00
C GLU A 75 4.31 12.37 13.68
N GLY A 76 4.97 13.49 13.35
CA GLY A 76 6.41 13.53 13.05
C GLY A 76 6.79 12.58 11.92
N LEU A 77 7.77 11.70 12.16
CA LEU A 77 8.20 10.70 11.17
C LEU A 77 7.23 9.51 11.05
N PHE A 78 6.27 9.38 11.98
CA PHE A 78 5.31 8.29 12.00
C PHE A 78 4.10 8.64 11.13
N VAL A 79 4.32 8.73 9.82
CA VAL A 79 3.30 8.96 8.78
C VAL A 79 3.07 7.67 8.00
N GLY A 80 1.81 7.40 7.63
CA GLY A 80 1.44 6.21 6.87
C GLY A 80 1.87 4.93 7.60
N TYR A 81 2.38 3.95 6.87
CA TYR A 81 2.76 2.63 7.43
C TYR A 81 3.68 2.72 8.65
N ARG A 82 4.56 3.72 8.74
CA ARG A 82 5.46 3.92 9.90
C ARG A 82 4.69 4.12 11.20
N TYR A 83 3.53 4.78 11.15
CA TYR A 83 2.63 4.91 12.29
C TYR A 83 2.03 3.56 12.70
N TYR A 84 1.48 2.85 11.73
CA TYR A 84 0.83 1.56 11.94
C TYR A 84 1.81 0.54 12.53
N ASP A 85 3.04 0.50 12.01
CA ASP A 85 4.12 -0.34 12.55
C ASP A 85 4.47 0.07 13.97
N LYS A 86 4.69 1.37 14.22
CA LYS A 86 5.06 1.89 15.56
C LYS A 86 3.98 1.63 16.61
N LYS A 87 2.70 1.66 16.22
CA LYS A 87 1.54 1.47 17.10
C LYS A 87 1.05 0.02 17.12
N CYS A 88 1.66 -0.88 16.36
CA CYS A 88 1.17 -2.24 16.15
C CYS A 88 -0.31 -2.28 15.73
N LEU A 89 -0.74 -1.32 14.91
CA LEU A 89 -2.13 -1.17 14.47
C LEU A 89 -2.31 -1.81 13.10
N LYS A 90 -3.23 -2.77 12.98
CA LYS A 90 -3.48 -3.47 11.72
C LYS A 90 -4.34 -2.60 10.77
N PRO A 91 -3.82 -2.14 9.61
CA PRO A 91 -4.62 -1.42 8.62
C PRO A 91 -5.63 -2.35 7.93
N LEU A 92 -6.49 -1.78 7.08
CA LEU A 92 -7.37 -2.55 6.21
C LEU A 92 -6.55 -3.23 5.12
N PHE A 93 -5.72 -2.45 4.42
CA PHE A 93 -4.67 -2.94 3.53
C PHE A 93 -3.36 -2.19 3.82
N PRO A 94 -2.23 -2.91 4.03
CA PRO A 94 -0.95 -2.27 4.36
C PRO A 94 -0.30 -1.63 3.13
N PHE A 95 0.62 -0.69 3.37
CA PHE A 95 1.51 -0.17 2.34
C PHE A 95 2.25 -1.31 1.62
N GLY A 96 2.41 -1.20 0.31
CA GLY A 96 3.06 -2.23 -0.51
C GLY A 96 2.20 -3.48 -0.73
N TYR A 97 0.96 -3.52 -0.26
CA TYR A 97 0.07 -4.66 -0.52
C TYR A 97 -0.42 -4.68 -1.97
N GLY A 98 -0.55 -5.88 -2.51
CA GLY A 98 -1.20 -6.14 -3.79
C GLY A 98 -1.16 -7.63 -4.09
N LEU A 99 -2.20 -8.13 -4.75
CA LEU A 99 -2.30 -9.52 -5.16
C LEU A 99 -1.84 -9.68 -6.62
N SER A 100 -1.84 -10.91 -7.09
CA SER A 100 -1.56 -11.31 -8.48
C SER A 100 -2.40 -12.54 -8.81
N TYR A 101 -2.59 -12.85 -10.10
CA TYR A 101 -3.22 -14.10 -10.54
C TYR A 101 -2.28 -15.31 -10.51
N THR A 102 -1.04 -15.12 -10.11
CA THR A 102 -0.02 -16.17 -9.94
C THR A 102 0.72 -15.94 -8.63
N ASP A 103 1.45 -16.95 -8.18
CA ASP A 103 2.21 -16.90 -6.95
C ASP A 103 3.70 -16.65 -7.24
N PHE A 104 4.39 -16.06 -6.26
CA PHE A 104 5.82 -15.78 -6.36
C PHE A 104 6.56 -16.34 -5.14
N ALA A 105 7.66 -17.03 -5.39
CA ALA A 105 8.59 -17.47 -4.37
C ALA A 105 9.86 -16.60 -4.37
N PHE A 106 10.28 -16.19 -3.18
CA PHE A 106 11.51 -15.43 -2.94
C PHE A 106 12.51 -16.34 -2.23
N THR A 107 13.68 -16.55 -2.83
CA THR A 107 14.73 -17.42 -2.29
C THR A 107 16.10 -16.78 -2.44
N GLY A 108 17.11 -17.34 -1.75
CA GLY A 108 18.50 -16.90 -1.90
C GLY A 108 18.74 -15.44 -1.50
N MET A 109 17.97 -14.90 -0.55
CA MET A 109 18.17 -13.53 -0.08
C MET A 109 19.55 -13.41 0.57
N THR A 110 20.38 -12.52 0.03
CA THR A 110 21.73 -12.25 0.52
C THR A 110 21.98 -10.76 0.56
N ALA A 111 22.78 -10.34 1.53
CA ALA A 111 23.30 -8.99 1.65
C ALA A 111 24.84 -9.07 1.56
N ASP A 112 25.47 -8.11 0.92
CA ASP A 112 26.94 -8.05 0.82
C ASP A 112 27.62 -7.58 2.12
N LYS A 113 26.85 -7.04 3.08
CA LYS A 113 27.32 -6.57 4.39
C LYS A 113 26.31 -6.93 5.49
N THR A 114 26.82 -7.14 6.70
CA THR A 114 26.02 -7.35 7.93
C THR A 114 26.14 -6.20 8.93
N GLU A 115 27.11 -5.31 8.73
CA GLU A 115 27.35 -4.09 9.51
C GLU A 115 27.54 -2.92 8.54
N LEU A 116 27.00 -1.75 8.90
CA LEU A 116 26.91 -0.58 8.02
C LEU A 116 27.08 0.70 8.83
N SER A 117 27.83 1.66 8.30
CA SER A 117 27.73 3.07 8.67
C SER A 117 26.62 3.77 7.88
N ASP A 118 26.30 5.02 8.23
CA ASP A 118 25.27 5.83 7.57
C ASP A 118 25.62 6.26 6.14
N THR A 119 26.88 6.11 5.74
CA THR A 119 27.37 6.42 4.39
C THR A 119 27.61 5.18 3.54
N ASP A 120 27.42 3.98 4.09
CA ASP A 120 27.62 2.73 3.38
C ASP A 120 26.48 2.39 2.43
N THR A 121 26.83 1.93 1.22
CA THR A 121 25.89 1.24 0.33
C THR A 121 25.76 -0.23 0.74
N LEU A 122 24.51 -0.72 0.81
CA LEU A 122 24.16 -2.13 0.98
C LEU A 122 23.58 -2.69 -0.33
N THR A 123 24.13 -3.79 -0.82
CA THR A 123 23.58 -4.53 -1.96
C THR A 123 22.83 -5.76 -1.48
N VAL A 124 21.52 -5.79 -1.72
CA VAL A 124 20.68 -6.96 -1.45
C VAL A 124 20.38 -7.67 -2.76
N ARG A 125 20.58 -8.99 -2.79
CA ARG A 125 20.21 -9.86 -3.92
C ARG A 125 19.15 -10.84 -3.46
N VAL A 126 18.13 -11.06 -4.30
CA VAL A 126 17.06 -12.02 -4.06
C VAL A 126 16.69 -12.67 -5.39
N THR A 127 16.46 -13.98 -5.37
CA THR A 127 15.90 -14.70 -6.51
C THR A 127 14.38 -14.68 -6.40
N VAL A 128 13.73 -14.25 -7.48
CA VAL A 128 12.26 -14.23 -7.58
C VAL A 128 11.85 -15.22 -8.66
N LYS A 129 10.91 -16.12 -8.33
CA LYS A 129 10.36 -17.12 -9.24
C LYS A 129 8.85 -17.02 -9.26
N ASN A 130 8.27 -16.97 -10.47
CA ASN A 130 6.86 -17.27 -10.70
C ASN A 130 6.67 -18.80 -10.60
N VAL A 131 5.79 -19.25 -9.70
CA VAL A 131 5.64 -20.67 -9.33
C VAL A 131 4.34 -21.29 -9.82
#